data_AF-X1JV53-F1
#
_entry.id   AF-X1JV53-F1
#
_cell.length_a   1.000
_cell.length_b   1.000
_cell.length_c   1.000
_cell.angle_alpha   90.00
_cell.angle_beta   90.00
_cell.angle_gamma   90.00
#
_symmetry.space_group_name_H-M   'P 1'
#
loop_
_entity.id
_entity.type
_entity.pdbx_description
1 polymer ?
#
loop_
_entity_poly.entity_id
_entity_poly.type
_entity_poly.pdbx_seq_one_letter_code
_entity_poly.pdbx_strand_id
1 'polypeptide(L)'
;MSGEVQSQAKKLGLIDLPRYTFYAQPKKIKVMFSKFKPDSAYLVENWMKNLDSTTTISEFMMGGRSSGYYYLAPQINVYVEIVDKISGYFAYSEDNHVNKIDIYTNNEDYVKAIVKSINDIWDDGILAHLNIKKIEKKFKVKGEDIINAWNSFL
;
A
#
# COMPACT_ATOMS: atom_id res chain seq x y z
N MET A 1 7.51 -18.03 -1.28
CA MET A 1 8.16 -17.47 -2.48
C MET A 1 7.84 -15.98 -2.62
N SER A 2 8.29 -15.16 -1.67
CA SER A 2 7.98 -13.72 -1.59
C SER A 2 8.66 -12.88 -2.66
N GLY A 3 9.90 -13.24 -3.02
CA GLY A 3 10.76 -12.44 -3.89
C GLY A 3 10.52 -12.58 -5.39
N GLU A 4 9.57 -13.41 -5.84
CA GLU A 4 9.40 -13.66 -7.27
C GLU A 4 8.84 -12.43 -8.01
N VAL A 5 7.76 -11.83 -7.52
CA VAL A 5 7.17 -10.62 -8.10
C VAL A 5 8.14 -9.44 -8.05
N GLN A 6 8.84 -9.22 -6.93
CA GLN A 6 9.85 -8.15 -6.83
C GLN A 6 11.02 -8.39 -7.79
N SER A 7 11.46 -9.65 -7.94
CA SER A 7 12.52 -10.02 -8.90
C SER A 7 12.07 -9.81 -10.34
N GLN A 8 10.80 -10.09 -10.66
CA GLN A 8 10.21 -9.82 -11.97
C GLN A 8 10.12 -8.31 -12.22
N ALA A 9 9.60 -7.53 -11.27
CA ALA A 9 9.56 -6.07 -11.35
C ALA A 9 10.96 -5.48 -11.57
N LYS A 10 11.98 -6.01 -10.90
CA LYS A 10 13.39 -5.65 -11.13
C LYS A 10 13.86 -5.98 -12.54
N LYS A 11 13.58 -7.19 -13.04
CA LYS A 11 13.95 -7.59 -14.41
C LYS A 11 13.29 -6.71 -15.47
N LEU A 12 12.09 -6.22 -15.19
CA LEU A 12 11.33 -5.32 -16.07
C LEU A 12 11.72 -3.84 -15.90
N GLY A 13 12.62 -3.50 -14.98
CA GLY A 13 13.02 -2.11 -14.69
C GLY A 13 11.93 -1.28 -13.98
N LEU A 14 10.86 -1.90 -13.51
CA LEU A 14 9.74 -1.20 -12.89
C LEU A 14 10.09 -0.62 -11.52
N ILE A 15 11.06 -1.21 -10.81
CA ILE A 15 11.56 -0.67 -9.54
C ILE A 15 12.35 0.64 -9.69
N ASP A 16 12.80 0.94 -10.92
CA ASP A 16 13.58 2.12 -11.26
C ASP A 16 12.70 3.28 -11.77
N LEU A 17 11.39 3.03 -11.93
CA LEU A 17 10.41 4.07 -12.24
C LEU A 17 10.24 5.06 -11.08
N PRO A 18 9.67 6.25 -11.35
CA PRO A 18 9.29 7.18 -10.28
C PRO A 18 8.47 6.47 -9.20
N ARG A 19 8.86 6.69 -7.94
CA ARG A 19 8.23 6.08 -6.77
C ARG A 19 7.46 7.13 -5.98
N TYR A 20 6.17 6.87 -5.80
CA TYR A 20 5.26 7.68 -5.01
C TYR A 20 4.91 6.92 -3.72
N THR A 21 5.22 7.49 -2.57
CA THR A 21 5.04 6.84 -1.27
C THR A 21 3.91 7.50 -0.49
N PHE A 22 2.94 6.70 -0.07
CA PHE A 22 1.83 7.12 0.78
C PHE A 22 1.83 6.31 2.08
N TYR A 23 1.28 6.91 3.13
CA TYR A 23 1.09 6.23 4.41
C TYR A 23 -0.37 6.33 4.81
N ALA A 24 -0.93 5.22 5.28
CA ALA A 24 -2.35 5.10 5.59
C ALA A 24 -2.59 4.39 6.92
N GLN A 25 -3.79 4.58 7.45
CA GLN A 25 -4.38 3.68 8.43
C GLN A 25 -5.50 2.90 7.70
N PRO A 26 -5.53 1.56 7.78
CA PRO A 26 -6.61 0.79 7.18
C PRO A 26 -7.92 1.06 7.93
N LYS A 27 -9.04 1.12 7.21
CA LYS A 27 -10.38 1.15 7.80
C LYS A 27 -10.84 -0.26 8.16
N LYS A 28 -10.34 -1.28 7.45
CA LYS A 28 -10.62 -2.70 7.70
C LYS A 28 -9.38 -3.56 7.49
N ILE A 29 -9.24 -4.59 8.32
CA ILE A 29 -8.26 -5.65 8.16
C ILE A 29 -8.99 -6.98 7.96
N LYS A 30 -8.61 -7.75 6.93
CA LYS A 30 -8.98 -9.15 6.83
C LYS A 30 -7.90 -10.03 7.45
N VAL A 31 -8.29 -10.81 8.44
CA VAL A 31 -7.44 -11.87 9.00
C VAL A 31 -7.35 -13.01 8.01
N MET A 32 -6.13 -13.38 7.65
CA MET A 32 -5.83 -14.62 6.95
C MET A 32 -4.97 -15.52 7.84
N PHE A 33 -4.88 -16.80 7.49
CA PHE A 33 -4.22 -17.84 8.30
C PHE A 33 -2.87 -17.43 8.91
N SER A 34 -2.07 -16.65 8.19
CA SER A 34 -0.74 -16.20 8.64
C SER A 34 -0.45 -14.72 8.40
N LYS A 35 -1.44 -13.89 8.07
CA LYS A 35 -1.21 -12.47 7.70
C LYS A 35 -2.47 -11.63 7.84
N PHE A 36 -2.27 -10.31 7.86
CA PHE A 36 -3.33 -9.31 8.01
C PHE A 36 -3.38 -8.45 6.76
N LYS A 37 -4.48 -8.53 6.00
CA LYS A 37 -4.59 -7.81 4.73
C LYS A 37 -5.45 -6.57 4.89
N PRO A 38 -4.86 -5.37 4.76
CA PRO A 38 -5.63 -4.14 4.80
C PRO A 38 -6.49 -3.98 3.55
N ASP A 39 -7.58 -3.25 3.69
CA ASP A 39 -8.41 -2.77 2.58
C ASP A 39 -7.61 -2.09 1.47
N SER A 40 -6.58 -1.31 1.78
CA SER A 40 -5.72 -0.69 0.76
C SER A 40 -5.07 -1.72 -0.17
N ALA A 41 -4.72 -2.90 0.35
CA ALA A 41 -4.18 -4.00 -0.45
C ALA A 41 -5.25 -4.65 -1.33
N TYR A 42 -6.50 -4.76 -0.85
CA TYR A 42 -7.61 -5.23 -1.69
C TYR A 42 -7.94 -4.27 -2.83
N LEU A 43 -7.96 -2.96 -2.54
CA LEU A 43 -8.30 -1.94 -3.52
C LEU A 43 -7.26 -1.86 -4.63
N VAL A 44 -5.97 -1.84 -4.27
CA VAL A 44 -4.88 -1.87 -5.24
C VAL A 44 -4.93 -3.15 -6.08
N GLU A 45 -5.11 -4.32 -5.45
CA GLU A 45 -5.20 -5.58 -6.19
C GLU A 45 -6.33 -5.57 -7.22
N ASN A 46 -7.53 -5.17 -6.80
CA ASN A 46 -8.70 -5.15 -7.67
C ASN A 46 -8.54 -4.13 -8.79
N TRP A 47 -8.03 -2.93 -8.48
CA TRP A 47 -7.77 -1.90 -9.47
C TRP A 47 -6.78 -2.38 -10.54
N MET A 48 -5.65 -2.97 -10.13
CA MET A 48 -4.63 -3.48 -11.05
C MET A 48 -5.17 -4.62 -11.92
N LYS A 49 -5.86 -5.60 -11.33
CA LYS A 49 -6.47 -6.72 -12.07
C LYS A 49 -7.51 -6.29 -13.09
N ASN A 50 -8.27 -5.24 -12.78
CA ASN A 50 -9.29 -4.72 -13.70
C ASN A 50 -8.67 -4.03 -14.92
N LEU A 51 -7.50 -3.40 -14.77
CA LEU A 51 -6.80 -2.75 -15.88
C LEU A 51 -5.85 -3.68 -16.63
N ASP A 52 -5.24 -4.63 -15.92
CA ASP A 52 -4.29 -5.59 -16.46
C ASP A 52 -4.58 -6.98 -15.89
N SER A 53 -5.21 -7.84 -16.70
CA SER A 53 -5.52 -9.22 -16.34
C SER A 53 -4.26 -10.08 -16.13
N THR A 54 -3.08 -9.61 -16.55
CA THR A 54 -1.80 -10.30 -16.33
C THR A 54 -1.15 -9.95 -14.99
N THR A 55 -1.84 -9.17 -14.15
CA THR A 55 -1.35 -8.75 -12.82
C THR A 55 -0.90 -9.97 -11.99
N THR A 56 0.37 -9.99 -11.60
CA THR A 56 0.93 -10.99 -10.69
C THR A 56 0.98 -10.45 -9.26
N ILE A 57 0.83 -11.36 -8.30
CA ILE A 57 0.66 -11.02 -6.88
C ILE A 57 1.58 -11.89 -6.04
N SER A 58 2.27 -11.27 -5.08
CA SER A 58 3.00 -11.95 -4.02
C SER A 58 2.59 -11.35 -2.68
N GLU A 59 2.33 -12.21 -1.70
CA GLU A 59 1.91 -11.77 -0.36
C GLU A 59 2.56 -12.64 0.69
N PHE A 60 3.13 -12.03 1.72
CA PHE A 60 3.83 -12.78 2.77
C PHE A 60 3.87 -12.04 4.10
N MET A 61 4.11 -12.80 5.15
CA MET A 61 4.35 -12.28 6.48
C MET A 61 5.81 -11.79 6.56
N MET A 62 6.00 -10.52 6.92
CA MET A 62 7.31 -9.88 7.14
C MET A 62 7.70 -9.96 8.62
N GLY A 63 7.61 -11.16 9.19
CA GLY A 63 7.77 -11.44 10.62
C GLY A 63 6.47 -11.25 11.43
N GLY A 64 6.54 -11.43 12.75
CA GLY A 64 5.40 -11.50 13.69
C GLY A 64 4.35 -10.38 13.61
N ARG A 65 4.73 -9.22 13.06
CA ARG A 65 3.99 -7.95 13.20
C ARG A 65 4.02 -7.10 11.93
N SER A 66 4.20 -7.72 10.78
CA SER A 66 4.15 -7.03 9.50
C SER A 66 3.74 -7.99 8.39
N SER A 67 3.01 -7.47 7.41
CA SER A 67 2.63 -8.19 6.19
C SER A 67 3.05 -7.36 4.98
N GLY A 68 3.56 -8.02 3.94
CA GLY A 68 3.94 -7.42 2.67
C GLY A 68 3.05 -7.93 1.54
N TYR A 69 2.64 -7.01 0.68
CA TYR A 69 1.80 -7.25 -0.50
C TYR A 69 2.43 -6.59 -1.71
N TYR A 70 2.63 -7.35 -2.79
CA TYR A 70 3.37 -6.92 -3.96
C TYR A 70 2.55 -7.24 -5.20
N TYR A 71 2.31 -6.20 -6.00
CA TYR A 71 1.43 -6.26 -7.15
C TYR A 71 2.19 -5.75 -8.37
N LEU A 72 2.20 -6.53 -9.44
CA LEU A 72 2.91 -6.21 -10.67
C LEU A 72 1.95 -6.32 -11.84
N ALA A 73 1.69 -5.21 -12.52
CA ALA A 73 0.89 -5.12 -13.73
C ALA A 73 1.79 -4.66 -14.89
N PRO A 74 2.43 -5.61 -15.61
CA PRO A 74 3.45 -5.29 -16.59
C PRO A 74 2.89 -4.57 -17.83
N GLN A 75 1.64 -4.81 -18.23
CA GLN A 75 1.08 -4.20 -19.45
C GLN A 75 0.83 -2.70 -19.29
N ILE A 76 0.60 -2.26 -18.07
CA ILE A 76 0.38 -0.85 -17.73
C ILE A 76 1.60 -0.20 -17.06
N ASN A 77 2.73 -0.91 -16.96
CA ASN A 77 3.96 -0.45 -16.29
C ASN A 77 3.72 0.07 -14.86
N VAL A 78 3.00 -0.73 -14.05
CA VAL A 78 2.74 -0.39 -12.65
C VAL A 78 3.25 -1.51 -11.75
N TYR A 79 3.98 -1.12 -10.71
CA TYR A 79 4.36 -1.99 -9.62
C TYR A 79 4.00 -1.32 -8.29
N VAL A 80 3.36 -2.05 -7.38
CA VAL A 80 2.94 -1.52 -6.08
C VAL A 80 3.40 -2.44 -4.95
N GLU A 81 4.00 -1.84 -3.92
CA GLU A 81 4.33 -2.49 -2.67
C GLU A 81 3.47 -1.92 -1.54
N ILE A 82 2.83 -2.78 -0.75
CA ILE A 82 2.14 -2.39 0.47
C ILE A 82 2.72 -3.16 1.64
N VAL A 83 3.24 -2.41 2.60
CA VAL A 83 3.75 -2.95 3.86
C VAL A 83 2.83 -2.52 4.99
N ASP A 84 2.10 -3.47 5.53
CA ASP A 84 1.32 -3.33 6.75
C ASP A 84 2.21 -3.60 7.98
N LYS A 85 2.12 -2.75 9.01
CA LYS A 85 2.82 -2.91 10.28
C LYS A 85 1.86 -2.80 11.46
N ILE A 86 1.99 -3.75 12.39
CA ILE A 86 1.19 -3.79 13.61
C ILE A 86 1.87 -2.97 14.72
N SER A 87 1.11 -2.05 15.30
CA SER A 87 1.44 -1.03 16.29
C SER A 87 0.61 -1.13 17.58
N GLY A 88 0.23 -2.33 18.00
CA GLY A 88 -0.47 -2.55 19.26
C GLY A 88 -0.61 -4.04 19.58
N TYR A 89 -0.95 -4.37 20.83
CA TYR A 89 -0.98 -5.77 21.30
C TYR A 89 -1.99 -6.62 20.52
N PHE A 90 -3.16 -6.04 20.19
CA PHE A 90 -4.22 -6.73 19.46
C PHE A 90 -4.09 -6.53 17.94
N ALA A 91 -3.49 -7.52 17.28
CA ALA A 91 -3.31 -7.57 15.83
C ALA A 91 -4.61 -7.66 15.01
N TYR A 92 -5.76 -7.81 15.66
CA TYR A 92 -7.06 -7.93 15.01
C TYR A 92 -7.79 -6.60 14.84
N SER A 93 -7.32 -5.55 15.51
CA SER A 93 -7.92 -4.21 15.46
C SER A 93 -7.19 -3.37 14.42
N GLU A 94 -7.93 -2.87 13.43
CA GLU A 94 -7.46 -1.99 12.35
C GLU A 94 -6.74 -0.75 12.86
N ASP A 95 -7.17 -0.20 14.00
CA ASP A 95 -6.49 0.93 14.65
C ASP A 95 -5.06 0.59 15.03
N ASN A 96 -4.72 -0.68 15.25
CA ASN A 96 -3.35 -1.06 15.54
C ASN A 96 -2.49 -1.18 14.27
N HIS A 97 -3.01 -0.95 13.08
CA HIS A 97 -2.27 -1.12 11.83
C HIS A 97 -1.90 0.22 11.21
N VAL A 98 -0.78 0.24 10.50
CA VAL A 98 -0.36 1.35 9.64
C VAL A 98 0.29 0.79 8.39
N ASN A 99 -0.06 1.37 7.25
CA ASN A 99 0.37 0.90 5.94
C ASN A 99 1.35 1.90 5.33
N LYS A 100 2.38 1.38 4.66
CA LYS A 100 3.16 2.12 3.67
C LYS A 100 2.81 1.57 2.29
N ILE A 101 2.54 2.45 1.34
CA ILE A 101 2.13 2.13 -0.02
C ILE A 101 3.12 2.82 -0.95
N ASP A 102 3.96 2.04 -1.62
CA ASP A 102 4.90 2.54 -2.63
C ASP A 102 4.37 2.17 -4.01
N ILE A 103 4.10 3.18 -4.84
CA ILE A 103 3.60 3.03 -6.21
C ILE A 103 4.72 3.43 -7.17
N TYR A 104 5.12 2.50 -8.04
CA TYR A 104 6.16 2.67 -9.03
C TYR A 104 5.52 2.73 -10.41
N THR A 105 5.53 3.91 -11.01
CA THR A 105 4.95 4.16 -12.34
C THR A 105 5.47 5.48 -12.91
N ASN A 106 5.42 5.62 -14.23
CA ASN A 106 5.62 6.90 -14.92
C ASN A 106 4.30 7.63 -15.22
N ASN A 107 3.16 7.04 -14.85
CA ASN A 107 1.84 7.60 -15.10
C ASN A 107 1.18 8.09 -13.80
N GLU A 108 1.15 9.41 -13.60
CA GLU A 108 0.55 10.01 -12.42
C GLU A 108 -0.97 9.82 -12.32
N ASP A 109 -1.67 9.58 -13.41
CA ASP A 109 -3.11 9.31 -13.37
C ASP A 109 -3.41 7.97 -12.71
N TYR A 110 -2.51 7.00 -12.83
CA TYR A 110 -2.60 5.73 -12.09
C TYR A 110 -2.36 5.95 -10.59
N VAL A 111 -1.43 6.83 -10.23
CA VAL A 111 -1.21 7.23 -8.83
C VAL A 111 -2.48 7.86 -8.27
N LYS A 112 -3.06 8.86 -8.98
CA LYS A 112 -4.33 9.52 -8.58
C LYS A 112 -5.47 8.51 -8.43
N ALA A 113 -5.63 7.58 -9.38
CA ALA A 113 -6.70 6.59 -9.32
C ALA A 113 -6.58 5.66 -8.10
N ILE A 114 -5.37 5.17 -7.81
CA ILE A 114 -5.10 4.33 -6.63
C ILE A 114 -5.34 5.13 -5.34
N VAL A 115 -4.76 6.32 -5.23
CA VAL A 115 -4.84 7.21 -4.07
C VAL A 115 -6.30 7.57 -3.78
N LYS A 116 -7.04 7.99 -4.80
CA LYS A 116 -8.46 8.29 -4.69
C LYS A 116 -9.26 7.08 -4.22
N SER A 117 -9.02 5.90 -4.79
CA SER A 117 -9.71 4.67 -4.38
C SER A 117 -9.51 4.35 -2.89
N ILE A 118 -8.30 4.61 -2.36
CA ILE A 118 -8.00 4.43 -0.94
C ILE A 118 -8.61 5.55 -0.09
N ASN A 119 -8.60 6.79 -0.56
CA ASN A 119 -9.21 7.92 0.15
C ASN A 119 -10.72 7.75 0.29
N ASP A 120 -11.39 7.33 -0.77
CA ASP A 120 -12.85 7.21 -0.87
C ASP A 120 -13.44 6.12 0.03
N ILE A 121 -12.61 5.33 0.74
CA ILE A 121 -13.10 4.47 1.83
C ILE A 121 -13.53 5.28 3.06
N TRP A 122 -13.06 6.54 3.19
CA TRP A 122 -13.36 7.46 4.28
C TRP A 122 -14.25 8.58 3.78
N ASP A 123 -15.40 8.78 4.42
CA ASP A 123 -16.45 9.69 3.93
C ASP A 123 -16.00 11.18 3.92
N ASP A 124 -15.11 11.54 4.84
CA ASP A 124 -14.49 12.85 5.05
C ASP A 124 -13.01 12.89 4.61
N GLY A 125 -12.55 11.86 3.91
CA GLY A 125 -11.19 11.72 3.40
C GLY A 125 -10.20 11.16 4.42
N ILE A 126 -9.15 10.50 3.92
CA ILE A 126 -8.24 9.71 4.76
C ILE A 126 -7.45 10.55 5.76
N LEU A 127 -7.12 11.79 5.42
CA LEU A 127 -6.26 12.65 6.24
C LEU A 127 -6.81 12.87 7.65
N ALA A 128 -8.13 12.96 7.80
CA ALA A 128 -8.79 13.11 9.09
C ALA A 128 -8.63 11.87 10.01
N HIS A 129 -8.34 10.71 9.43
CA HIS A 129 -8.26 9.42 10.13
C HIS A 129 -6.83 8.91 10.30
N LEU A 130 -5.83 9.64 9.79
CA LEU A 130 -4.43 9.25 9.96
C LEU A 130 -3.96 9.48 11.39
N ASN A 131 -3.53 8.41 12.05
CA ASN A 131 -2.74 8.53 13.28
C ASN A 131 -1.29 8.87 12.95
N ILE A 132 -1.02 10.15 12.63
CA ILE A 132 0.29 10.64 12.17
C ILE A 132 1.41 10.21 13.10
N LYS A 133 1.30 10.44 14.42
CA LYS A 133 2.33 10.08 15.41
C LYS A 133 2.71 8.59 15.36
N LYS A 134 1.72 7.72 15.12
CA LYS A 134 1.94 6.27 15.01
C LYS A 134 2.70 5.92 13.74
N ILE A 135 2.32 6.52 12.61
CA ILE A 135 2.99 6.35 11.32
C ILE A 135 4.44 6.85 11.39
N GLU A 136 4.66 8.07 11.90
CA GLU A 136 6.00 8.65 12.10
C GLU A 136 6.90 7.70 12.91
N LYS A 137 6.39 7.16 14.02
CA LYS A 137 7.14 6.22 14.87
C LYS A 137 7.48 4.92 14.14
N LYS A 138 6.57 4.37 13.33
CA LYS A 138 6.70 3.06 12.67
C LYS A 138 7.51 3.08 11.39
N PHE A 139 7.46 4.18 10.65
CA PHE A 139 8.14 4.33 9.37
C PHE A 139 9.28 5.35 9.38
N LYS A 140 9.49 6.06 10.50
CA LYS A 140 10.57 7.06 10.66
C LYS A 140 10.48 8.17 9.59
N VAL A 141 9.26 8.67 9.38
CA VAL A 141 8.91 9.74 8.43
C VAL A 141 8.34 10.92 9.21
N LYS A 142 8.32 12.13 8.63
CA LYS A 142 7.68 13.31 9.23
C LYS A 142 6.20 13.40 8.84
N GLY A 143 5.37 13.92 9.74
CA GLY A 143 3.95 14.15 9.51
C GLY A 143 3.64 15.03 8.32
N GLU A 144 4.43 16.07 8.11
CA GLU A 144 4.31 16.98 6.97
C GLU A 144 4.50 16.25 5.63
N ASP A 145 5.49 15.36 5.53
CA ASP A 145 5.74 14.56 4.31
C ASP A 145 4.56 13.63 4.01
N ILE A 146 3.94 13.06 5.07
CA ILE A 146 2.74 12.21 4.92
C ILE A 146 1.58 13.03 4.34
N ILE A 147 1.29 14.20 4.92
CA ILE A 147 0.18 15.06 4.52
C ILE A 147 0.40 15.59 3.10
N ASN A 148 1.61 16.06 2.80
CA ASN A 148 1.96 16.60 1.48
C ASN A 148 1.86 15.54 0.39
N ALA A 149 2.24 14.29 0.67
CA ALA A 149 2.10 13.20 -0.30
C ALA A 149 0.63 13.00 -0.70
N TRP A 150 -0.29 12.93 0.28
CA TRP A 150 -1.73 12.82 0.00
C TRP A 150 -2.27 14.05 -0.73
N ASN A 151 -1.99 15.26 -0.25
CA ASN A 151 -2.50 16.49 -0.87
C ASN A 151 -1.99 16.71 -2.30
N SER A 152 -0.89 16.08 -2.71
CA SER A 152 -0.38 16.19 -4.09
C SER A 152 -1.22 15.38 -5.10
N PHE A 153 -2.07 14.45 -4.63
CA PHE A 153 -2.79 13.49 -5.48
C PHE A 153 -4.29 13.36 -5.16
N LEU A 154 -4.81 14.09 -4.17
CA LEU A 154 -6.24 14.25 -3.87
C LEU A 154 -6.81 15.51 -4.54
#